data_AF-A0A7Y5CVD9-F1
#
_entry.id   AF-A0A7Y5CVD9-F1
#
_cell.length_a   1.000
_cell.length_b   1.000
_cell.length_c   1.000
_cell.angle_alpha   90.00
_cell.angle_beta   90.00
_cell.angle_gamma   90.00
#
_symmetry.space_group_name_H-M   'P 1'
#
loop_
_entity.id
_entity.type
_entity.pdbx_description
1 polymer ?
#
loop_
_entity_poly.entity_id
_entity_poly.type
_entity_poly.pdbx_seq_one_letter_code
_entity_poly.pdbx_strand_id
1 'polypeptide(L)'
;MKRAVSTGPRRAVLVFGLFGAILYAPPSQPAAVEPVLRTFRHPDGKEFIGWVLGDEFVVFYETAEGFSIAQNAAGFWCYARLGADGRLEASEYLVGEAIPDAVIAEKHRRHAPHVMQDLQQRREAHYPSAQ
;
A
#
# COMPACT_ATOMS: atom_id res chain seq x y z
N MET A 1 -75.10 19.99 50.94
CA MET A 1 -73.70 20.24 51.34
C MET A 1 -72.77 19.54 50.34
N LYS A 2 -71.92 20.27 49.61
CA LYS A 2 -70.89 19.70 48.71
C LYS A 2 -69.51 20.18 49.15
N ARG A 3 -68.64 19.23 49.49
CA ARG A 3 -67.16 19.29 49.50
C ARG A 3 -66.73 18.04 48.72
N ALA A 4 -65.62 17.91 48.03
CA ALA A 4 -64.48 18.71 47.58
C ALA A 4 -63.94 17.93 46.34
N VAL A 5 -62.94 18.31 45.55
CA VAL A 5 -61.51 18.36 45.83
C VAL A 5 -60.83 18.73 44.50
N SER A 6 -59.74 19.48 44.64
CA SER A 6 -58.78 19.94 43.64
C SER A 6 -58.18 18.84 42.75
N THR A 7 -57.97 19.17 41.46
CA THR A 7 -56.90 18.54 40.67
C THR A 7 -56.21 19.58 39.81
N GLY A 8 -55.00 19.97 40.22
CA GLY A 8 -54.03 20.74 39.44
C GLY A 8 -53.28 19.87 38.41
N PRO A 9 -52.35 20.46 37.66
CA PRO A 9 -52.10 20.12 36.26
C PRO A 9 -51.15 18.93 36.08
N ARG A 10 -51.41 18.08 35.08
CA ARG A 10 -50.45 17.09 34.61
C ARG A 10 -49.65 17.67 33.45
N ARG A 11 -48.48 18.23 33.75
CA ARG A 11 -47.45 18.55 32.75
C ARG A 11 -46.90 17.23 32.20
N ALA A 12 -47.29 16.85 30.99
CA ALA A 12 -46.62 15.81 30.24
C ALA A 12 -45.38 16.42 29.57
N VAL A 13 -44.20 16.19 30.15
CA VAL A 13 -42.93 16.50 29.48
C VAL A 13 -42.66 15.37 28.49
N LEU A 14 -42.85 15.63 27.20
CA LEU A 14 -42.40 14.76 26.12
C LEU A 14 -40.92 15.06 25.87
N VAL A 15 -40.03 14.22 26.41
CA VAL A 15 -38.62 14.17 26.01
C VAL A 15 -38.55 13.27 24.78
N PHE A 16 -38.52 13.87 23.59
CA PHE A 16 -38.18 13.14 22.37
C PHE A 16 -36.69 12.81 22.42
N GLY A 17 -36.38 11.52 22.47
CA GLY A 17 -35.03 11.00 22.60
C GLY A 17 -34.12 11.43 21.46
N LEU A 18 -32.96 11.97 21.82
CA LEU A 18 -31.81 12.11 20.94
C LEU A 18 -31.21 10.72 20.73
N PHE A 19 -31.68 9.99 19.71
CA PHE A 19 -31.11 8.70 19.34
C PHE A 19 -30.53 8.75 17.92
N GLY A 20 -29.20 8.69 17.86
CA GLY A 20 -28.50 7.93 16.83
C GLY A 20 -28.21 8.64 15.51
N ALA A 21 -27.43 9.73 15.52
CA ALA A 21 -26.61 10.04 14.36
C ALA A 21 -25.35 9.14 14.40
N ILE A 22 -25.51 7.86 14.03
CA ILE A 22 -24.34 7.01 13.75
C ILE A 22 -23.73 7.55 12.45
N LEU A 23 -22.57 8.19 12.57
CA LEU A 23 -21.75 8.60 11.43
C LEU A 23 -21.37 7.34 10.65
N TYR A 24 -21.98 7.16 9.49
CA TYR A 24 -21.54 6.17 8.50
C TYR A 24 -20.19 6.64 7.97
N ALA A 25 -19.10 6.11 8.54
CA ALA A 25 -17.78 6.23 7.94
C ALA A 25 -17.70 5.16 6.83
N PRO A 26 -17.65 5.54 5.55
CA PRO A 26 -17.44 4.56 4.49
C PRO A 26 -16.09 3.84 4.74
N PRO A 27 -15.98 2.54 4.41
CA PRO A 27 -14.71 1.85 4.50
C PRO A 27 -13.68 2.59 3.66
N SER A 28 -12.56 2.96 4.26
CA SER A 28 -11.42 3.53 3.52
C SER A 28 -10.91 2.45 2.57
N GLN A 29 -11.12 2.65 1.27
CA GLN A 29 -10.47 1.81 0.27
C GLN A 29 -8.96 2.09 0.32
N PRO A 30 -8.10 1.06 0.17
CA PRO A 30 -6.68 1.30 0.00
C PRO A 30 -6.50 2.19 -1.24
N ALA A 31 -5.91 3.37 -1.04
CA ALA A 31 -5.63 4.28 -2.14
C ALA A 31 -4.52 3.64 -2.98
N ALA A 32 -4.78 3.42 -4.27
CA ALA A 32 -3.71 3.06 -5.19
C ALA A 32 -2.63 4.14 -5.07
N VAL A 33 -1.42 3.75 -4.64
CA VAL A 33 -0.29 4.67 -4.63
C VAL A 33 0.09 4.85 -6.10
N GLU A 34 -0.19 6.03 -6.64
CA GLU A 34 0.24 6.38 -8.00
C GLU A 34 1.75 6.16 -8.13
N PRO A 35 2.24 5.62 -9.25
CA PRO A 35 3.68 5.55 -9.53
C PRO A 35 4.37 6.87 -9.24
N VAL A 36 5.37 6.83 -8.35
CA VAL A 36 6.06 8.03 -7.90
C VAL A 36 7.48 8.06 -8.42
N LEU A 37 7.83 9.10 -9.17
CA LEU A 37 9.19 9.33 -9.62
C LEU A 37 10.06 9.85 -8.46
N ARG A 38 11.26 9.29 -8.31
CA ARG A 38 12.23 9.64 -7.26
C ARG A 38 13.66 9.64 -7.79
N THR A 39 14.49 10.47 -7.17
CA THR A 39 15.95 10.38 -7.30
C THR A 39 16.46 9.33 -6.33
N PHE A 40 17.14 8.32 -6.86
CA PHE A 40 17.86 7.31 -6.11
C PHE A 40 19.34 7.64 -6.09
N ARG A 41 20.01 7.28 -4.99
CA ARG A 41 21.43 7.54 -4.80
C ARG A 41 22.15 6.26 -4.42
N HIS A 42 23.26 5.99 -5.09
CA HIS A 42 24.21 4.94 -4.74
C HIS A 42 25.06 5.37 -3.53
N PRO A 43 25.65 4.43 -2.78
CA PRO A 43 26.57 4.75 -1.69
C PRO A 43 27.78 5.60 -2.10
N ASP A 44 28.22 5.51 -3.36
CA ASP A 44 29.32 6.31 -3.93
C ASP A 44 28.91 7.75 -4.31
N GLY A 45 27.63 8.10 -4.13
CA GLY A 45 27.07 9.41 -4.41
C GLY A 45 26.54 9.58 -5.83
N LYS A 46 26.68 8.61 -6.72
CA LYS A 46 26.03 8.66 -8.05
C LYS A 46 24.51 8.59 -7.89
N GLU A 47 23.80 9.33 -8.73
CA GLU A 47 22.34 9.41 -8.69
C GLU A 47 21.72 8.97 -10.02
N PHE A 48 20.49 8.46 -9.94
CA PHE A 48 19.66 8.18 -11.10
C PHE A 48 18.18 8.36 -10.75
N ILE A 49 17.33 8.49 -11.76
CA ILE A 49 15.89 8.65 -11.59
C ILE A 49 15.20 7.30 -11.78
N GLY A 50 14.20 7.02 -10.94
CA GLY A 50 13.40 5.82 -11.06
C GLY A 50 11.98 5.97 -10.49
N TRP A 51 11.19 4.92 -10.67
CA TRP A 51 9.83 4.81 -10.16
C TRP A 51 9.80 4.01 -8.86
N VAL A 52 9.00 4.49 -7.90
CA VAL A 52 8.47 3.70 -6.80
C VAL A 52 7.04 3.32 -7.17
N LEU A 53 6.76 2.04 -7.18
CA LEU A 53 5.47 1.45 -7.57
C LEU A 53 4.93 0.60 -6.43
N GLY A 54 3.63 0.31 -6.45
CA GLY A 54 3.00 -0.63 -5.53
C GLY A 54 2.09 0.06 -4.53
N ASP A 55 1.96 -0.52 -3.34
CA ASP A 55 1.08 -0.05 -2.27
C ASP A 55 1.70 -0.36 -0.90
N GLU A 56 0.92 -0.26 0.18
CA GLU A 56 1.37 -0.53 1.54
C GLU A 56 1.75 -1.99 1.82
N PHE A 57 1.46 -2.94 0.92
CA PHE A 57 1.79 -4.35 1.10
C PHE A 57 2.99 -4.79 0.27
N VAL A 58 3.15 -4.21 -0.90
CA VAL A 58 4.25 -4.54 -1.80
C VAL A 58 4.74 -3.29 -2.51
N VAL A 59 6.04 -3.04 -2.42
CA VAL A 59 6.71 -1.93 -3.10
C VAL A 59 7.68 -2.50 -4.13
N PHE A 60 7.65 -1.94 -5.33
CA PHE A 60 8.61 -2.23 -6.39
C PHE A 60 9.37 -0.95 -6.75
N TYR A 61 10.59 -1.14 -7.22
CA TYR A 61 11.42 -0.07 -7.72
C TYR A 61 11.79 -0.36 -9.17
N GLU A 62 11.76 0.67 -10.00
CA GLU A 62 12.19 0.58 -11.40
C GLU A 62 13.06 1.77 -11.80
N THR A 63 13.94 1.60 -12.78
CA THR A 63 14.54 2.74 -13.48
C THR A 63 13.46 3.50 -14.28
N ALA A 64 13.76 4.73 -14.70
CA ALA A 64 12.83 5.51 -15.54
C ALA A 64 12.43 4.79 -16.84
N GLU A 65 13.28 3.88 -17.34
CA GLU A 65 13.07 3.08 -18.55
C GLU A 65 12.26 1.80 -18.31
N GLY A 66 11.89 1.50 -17.06
CA GLY A 66 11.04 0.38 -16.68
C GLY A 66 11.78 -0.90 -16.29
N PHE A 67 13.08 -0.84 -16.00
CA PHE A 67 13.82 -2.02 -15.51
C PHE A 67 13.70 -2.14 -13.99
N SER A 68 13.30 -3.30 -13.49
CA SER A 68 13.19 -3.52 -12.05
C SER A 68 14.55 -3.49 -11.36
N ILE A 69 14.61 -2.90 -10.17
CA ILE A 69 15.84 -2.70 -9.41
C ILE A 69 15.66 -3.12 -7.95
N ALA A 70 16.75 -3.50 -7.30
CA ALA A 70 16.80 -3.84 -5.88
C ALA A 70 18.15 -3.43 -5.30
N GLN A 71 18.19 -3.14 -4.00
CA GLN A 71 19.46 -2.88 -3.32
C GLN A 71 20.17 -4.19 -2.96
N ASN A 72 21.48 -4.24 -3.20
CA ASN A 72 22.32 -5.31 -2.66
C ASN A 72 22.64 -5.06 -1.16
N ALA A 73 23.33 -6.00 -0.52
CA ALA A 73 23.68 -5.90 0.89
C ALA A 73 24.59 -4.70 1.24
N ALA A 74 25.30 -4.13 0.26
CA ALA A 74 26.12 -2.94 0.43
C ALA A 74 25.34 -1.63 0.17
N GLY A 75 24.06 -1.70 -0.16
CA GLY A 75 23.19 -0.54 -0.42
C GLY A 75 23.27 0.03 -1.83
N PHE A 76 24.00 -0.62 -2.74
CA PHE A 76 24.01 -0.22 -4.16
C PHE A 76 22.75 -0.69 -4.85
N TRP A 77 22.23 0.14 -5.77
CA TRP A 77 21.08 -0.22 -6.60
C TRP A 77 21.53 -1.05 -7.79
N CYS A 78 21.07 -2.29 -7.86
CA CYS A 78 21.33 -3.19 -8.97
C CYS A 78 20.07 -3.43 -9.78
N TYR A 79 20.23 -3.84 -11.04
CA TYR A 79 19.14 -4.46 -11.78
C TYR A 79 18.66 -5.71 -11.05
N ALA A 80 17.35 -5.92 -11.02
CA ALA A 80 16.75 -7.03 -10.29
C ALA A 80 16.68 -8.29 -11.16
N ARG A 81 16.96 -9.43 -10.54
CA ARG A 81 16.72 -10.78 -11.08
C ARG A 81 15.74 -11.54 -10.19
N LEU A 82 15.19 -12.63 -10.70
CA LEU A 82 14.47 -13.57 -9.84
C LEU A 82 15.47 -14.40 -9.03
N GLY A 83 15.25 -14.47 -7.72
CA GLY A 83 15.85 -15.43 -6.82
C GLY A 83 15.26 -16.82 -6.98
N ALA A 84 15.90 -17.83 -6.39
CA ALA A 84 15.42 -19.21 -6.40
C ALA A 84 14.07 -19.38 -5.68
N ASP A 85 13.74 -18.47 -4.75
CA ASP A 85 12.46 -18.43 -4.03
C ASP A 85 11.36 -17.69 -4.82
N GLY A 86 11.68 -17.13 -5.98
CA GLY A 86 10.78 -16.33 -6.79
C GLY A 86 10.68 -14.86 -6.35
N ARG A 87 11.47 -14.40 -5.38
CA ARG A 87 11.53 -12.97 -5.02
C ARG A 87 12.45 -12.22 -5.97
N LEU A 88 12.29 -10.91 -6.02
CA LEU A 88 13.19 -10.04 -6.76
C LEU A 88 14.39 -9.77 -5.87
N GLU A 89 15.58 -10.00 -6.40
CA GLU A 89 16.85 -9.81 -5.72
C GLU A 89 17.78 -8.94 -6.56
N ALA A 90 18.71 -8.27 -5.90
CA ALA A 90 19.78 -7.57 -6.60
C ALA A 90 20.66 -8.55 -7.40
N SER A 91 20.90 -8.23 -8.67
CA SER A 91 21.94 -8.89 -9.47
C SER A 91 23.33 -8.30 -9.19
N GLU A 92 24.36 -8.77 -9.90
CA GLU A 92 25.69 -8.16 -9.87
C GLU A 92 25.82 -6.88 -10.70
N TYR A 93 24.79 -6.48 -11.45
CA TYR A 93 24.86 -5.36 -12.38
C TYR A 93 24.29 -4.08 -11.76
N LEU A 94 25.17 -3.08 -11.61
CA LEU A 94 24.82 -1.77 -11.07
C LEU A 94 23.99 -0.94 -12.07
N VAL A 95 22.99 -0.24 -11.53
CA VAL A 95 22.22 0.73 -12.31
C VAL A 95 23.12 1.90 -12.70
N GLY A 96 23.14 2.24 -13.99
CA GLY A 96 23.96 3.31 -14.55
C GLY A 96 25.34 2.85 -15.06
N GLU A 97 25.67 1.57 -14.95
CA GLU A 97 26.84 0.97 -15.60
C GLU A 97 26.43 0.19 -16.86
N ALA A 98 27.41 -0.15 -17.70
CA ALA A 98 27.17 -0.95 -18.89
C ALA A 98 26.70 -2.36 -18.50
N ILE A 99 25.58 -2.80 -19.05
CA ILE A 99 25.00 -4.11 -18.76
C ILE A 99 25.01 -4.95 -20.04
N PRO A 100 25.32 -6.26 -19.97
CA PRO A 100 25.13 -7.14 -21.11
C PRO A 100 23.64 -7.21 -21.51
N ASP A 101 23.33 -7.08 -22.80
CA ASP A 101 21.94 -7.10 -23.31
C ASP A 101 21.15 -8.34 -22.87
N ALA A 102 21.84 -9.48 -22.71
CA ALA A 102 21.28 -10.74 -22.25
C ALA A 102 20.73 -10.69 -20.81
N VAL A 103 21.16 -9.72 -20.01
CA VAL A 103 20.82 -9.57 -18.58
C VAL A 103 19.61 -8.66 -18.40
N ILE A 104 19.44 -7.63 -19.23
CA ILE A 104 18.40 -6.60 -19.08
C ILE A 104 17.07 -6.96 -19.77
N ALA A 105 16.90 -8.19 -20.24
CA ALA A 105 15.91 -8.53 -21.27
C ALA A 105 14.42 -8.37 -20.87
N GLU A 106 14.09 -8.09 -19.61
CA GLU A 106 12.70 -8.03 -19.16
C GLU A 106 12.42 -6.79 -18.32
N LYS A 107 11.69 -5.86 -18.93
CA LYS A 107 11.11 -4.69 -18.23
C LYS A 107 9.96 -5.12 -17.34
N HIS A 108 9.71 -4.33 -16.32
CA HIS A 108 8.61 -4.50 -15.37
C HIS A 108 8.56 -5.88 -14.71
N ARG A 109 9.72 -6.50 -14.50
CA ARG A 109 9.83 -7.77 -13.79
C ARG A 109 9.17 -7.66 -12.41
N ARG A 110 8.48 -8.70 -11.99
CA ARG A 110 7.85 -8.78 -10.66
C ARG A 110 8.36 -10.01 -9.93
N HIS A 111 7.97 -10.14 -8.67
CA HIS A 111 8.09 -11.43 -8.00
C HIS A 111 7.34 -12.50 -8.80
N ALA A 112 7.76 -13.75 -8.66
CA ALA A 112 7.10 -14.88 -9.27
C ALA A 112 5.62 -14.95 -8.85
N PRO A 113 4.73 -15.50 -9.68
CA PRO A 113 3.29 -15.48 -9.43
C PRO A 113 2.89 -16.04 -8.06
N HIS A 114 3.54 -17.11 -7.57
CA HIS A 114 3.25 -17.69 -6.26
C HIS A 114 3.59 -16.75 -5.10
N VAL A 115 4.66 -15.96 -5.22
CA VAL A 115 5.01 -14.93 -4.23
C VAL A 115 3.97 -13.81 -4.23
N MET A 116 3.52 -13.38 -5.41
CA MET A 116 2.48 -12.36 -5.52
C MET A 116 1.15 -12.83 -4.95
N GLN A 117 0.79 -14.10 -5.15
CA GLN A 117 -0.39 -14.72 -4.57
C GLN A 117 -0.30 -14.79 -3.04
N ASP A 118 0.85 -15.19 -2.49
CA ASP A 118 1.07 -15.19 -1.03
C ASP A 118 0.93 -13.78 -0.44
N LEU A 119 1.54 -12.77 -1.06
CA LEU A 119 1.40 -11.37 -0.63
C LEU A 119 -0.05 -10.90 -0.68
N GLN A 120 -0.80 -11.28 -1.71
CA GLN A 120 -2.23 -10.98 -1.82
C GLN A 120 -3.06 -11.64 -0.72
N GLN A 121 -2.82 -12.92 -0.42
CA GLN A 121 -3.50 -13.64 0.66
C GLN A 121 -3.19 -13.02 2.02
N ARG A 122 -1.93 -12.64 2.27
CA ARG A 122 -1.51 -11.96 3.50
C ARG A 122 -2.18 -10.60 3.64
N ARG A 123 -2.35 -9.86 2.54
CA ARG A 123 -3.11 -8.61 2.49
C ARG A 123 -4.56 -8.83 2.92
N GLU A 124 -5.24 -9.80 2.31
CA GLU A 124 -6.65 -10.12 2.62
C GLU A 124 -6.84 -10.58 4.08
N ALA A 125 -5.86 -11.30 4.64
CA ALA A 125 -5.89 -11.69 6.04
C ALA A 125 -5.71 -10.48 6.99
N HIS A 126 -4.94 -9.47 6.59
CA HIS A 126 -4.70 -8.26 7.40
C HIS A 126 -5.82 -7.22 7.24
N TYR A 127 -6.42 -7.14 6.05
CA TYR A 127 -7.59 -6.32 5.74
C TYR A 127 -8.67 -7.21 5.11
N PRO A 128 -9.44 -7.93 5.94
CA PRO A 128 -10.58 -8.67 5.43
C PRO A 128 -11.53 -7.65 4.82
N SER A 129 -11.74 -7.73 3.51
CA SER A 129 -12.75 -6.92 2.83
C SER A 129 -14.08 -7.15 3.55
N ALA A 130 -14.73 -6.07 3.97
CA ALA A 130 -16.06 -6.14 4.56
C ALA A 130 -17.00 -6.81 3.54
N GLN A 131 -17.43 -8.03 3.83
CA GLN A 131 -18.45 -8.75 3.07
C GLN A 131 -19.83 -8.15 3.31
#